data_AF-A0A916WRZ7-F1
#
_entry.id   AF-A0A916WRZ7-F1
#
_cell.length_a   1.000
_cell.length_b   1.000
_cell.length_c   1.000
_cell.angle_alpha   90.00
_cell.angle_beta   90.00
_cell.angle_gamma   90.00
#
_symmetry.space_group_name_H-M   'P 1'
#
loop_
_entity.id
_entity.type
_entity.pdbx_description
1 polymer ?
#
loop_
_entity_poly.entity_id
_entity_poly.type
_entity_poly.pdbx_seq_one_letter_code
_entity_poly.pdbx_strand_id
1 'polypeptide(L)'
;MGHLPPPGELEFETPCAVFFLPVISRAADTVVTGTTTAACVWCSSLSDVQDYRNEPRCGRCRELEDIVAQAREFVSFYGLRPLGGSVETDDDEERELRVAARDAYAELFRVRTKAPASRTKSRPASRPAAHTAPPTTSSASGSSGSTASGSVTGPSRAQARRTDTSQPSHEELARRAQVLLDQLTEIDAELSAVEGQSGLSARAKLTDLTSKRSSVLRTPAALEKASRAATGTHSH
;
A
#
# COMPACT_ATOMS: atom_id res chain seq x y z
N MET A 1 36.39 39.21 41.17
CA MET A 1 37.80 38.90 40.80
C MET A 1 38.42 38.17 41.97
N GLY A 2 38.84 36.90 41.78
CA GLY A 2 39.39 36.01 42.82
C GLY A 2 38.60 34.69 42.90
N HIS A 3 38.70 33.78 41.92
CA HIS A 3 39.73 32.75 41.65
C HIS A 3 39.35 31.37 42.24
N LEU A 4 39.51 30.35 41.40
CA LEU A 4 38.93 28.99 41.40
C LEU A 4 39.66 27.99 42.37
N PRO A 5 39.13 26.75 42.54
CA PRO A 5 39.44 25.75 43.59
C PRO A 5 40.64 24.84 43.20
N PRO A 6 41.15 23.83 43.97
CA PRO A 6 40.52 22.57 44.48
C PRO A 6 41.12 22.14 45.87
N PRO A 7 41.21 20.87 46.40
CA PRO A 7 40.92 19.50 45.89
C PRO A 7 40.28 18.47 46.88
N GLY A 8 40.07 17.22 46.40
CA GLY A 8 39.79 15.99 47.18
C GLY A 8 38.60 15.19 46.63
N GLU A 9 38.76 14.25 45.69
CA GLU A 9 39.09 12.81 45.87
C GLU A 9 38.30 12.09 46.98
N LEU A 10 37.28 11.32 46.56
CA LEU A 10 36.85 10.10 47.24
C LEU A 10 36.42 9.06 46.20
N GLU A 11 37.29 8.06 46.05
CA GLU A 11 37.05 6.75 45.47
C GLU A 11 36.07 5.93 46.32
N PHE A 12 35.25 5.10 45.67
CA PHE A 12 34.65 3.82 46.13
C PHE A 12 33.55 3.48 45.10
N GLU A 13 33.33 2.28 44.58
CA GLU A 13 33.96 0.98 44.69
C GLU A 13 33.30 0.09 43.62
N THR A 14 34.06 -0.82 43.04
CA THR A 14 33.61 -1.81 42.06
C THR A 14 32.97 -2.99 42.77
N PRO A 15 31.73 -3.42 42.47
CA PRO A 15 31.31 -4.76 42.82
C PRO A 15 31.60 -5.75 41.69
N CYS A 16 32.21 -6.84 42.15
CA CYS A 16 32.75 -7.98 41.44
C CYS A 16 31.75 -8.71 40.53
N ALA A 17 32.34 -9.33 39.51
CA ALA A 17 31.76 -10.35 38.66
C ALA A 17 31.08 -11.47 39.45
N VAL A 18 29.87 -11.83 39.03
CA VAL A 18 29.26 -13.13 39.34
C VAL A 18 29.08 -13.88 38.03
N PHE A 19 29.94 -14.85 37.81
CA PHE A 19 29.80 -15.87 36.78
C PHE A 19 28.60 -16.76 37.14
N PHE A 20 27.58 -16.78 36.30
CA PHE A 20 26.60 -17.86 36.23
C PHE A 20 26.20 -18.11 34.77
N LEU A 21 26.74 -19.18 34.21
CA LEU A 21 26.15 -20.00 33.15
C LEU A 21 26.28 -21.45 33.64
N PRO A 22 25.44 -22.43 33.21
CA PRO A 22 24.65 -22.44 31.98
C PRO A 22 23.22 -23.03 32.10
N VAL A 23 22.40 -22.90 31.04
CA VAL A 23 21.63 -23.99 30.36
C VAL A 23 20.53 -23.40 29.46
N ILE A 24 20.85 -23.38 28.16
CA ILE A 24 20.11 -23.93 27.01
C ILE A 24 18.58 -23.71 26.92
N SER A 25 18.24 -23.01 25.83
CA SER A 25 17.03 -23.12 24.99
C SER A 25 15.69 -22.57 25.48
N ARG A 26 15.39 -21.38 24.95
CA ARG A 26 14.28 -21.25 24.01
C ARG A 26 14.71 -20.35 22.86
N ALA A 27 14.85 -20.93 21.68
CA ALA A 27 14.91 -20.17 20.44
C ALA A 27 13.63 -19.34 20.38
N ALA A 28 13.76 -18.04 20.62
CA ALA A 28 12.88 -17.11 19.95
C ALA A 28 13.30 -17.21 18.49
N ASP A 29 12.42 -17.75 17.64
CA ASP A 29 12.39 -17.44 16.22
C ASP A 29 12.16 -15.92 16.09
N THR A 30 13.21 -15.15 16.40
CA THR A 30 13.41 -13.87 15.74
C THR A 30 13.64 -14.25 14.30
N VAL A 31 12.59 -14.14 13.49
CA VAL A 31 12.77 -13.89 12.07
C VAL A 31 13.78 -12.76 12.01
N VAL A 32 15.03 -13.12 11.67
CA VAL A 32 16.05 -12.17 11.29
C VAL A 32 15.50 -11.54 10.03
N THR A 33 14.71 -10.47 10.19
CA THR A 33 14.60 -9.47 9.15
C THR A 33 16.01 -8.92 9.03
N GLY A 34 16.76 -9.49 8.08
CA GLY A 34 18.11 -9.06 7.79
C GLY A 34 18.05 -7.56 7.57
N THR A 35 18.53 -6.79 8.54
CA THR A 35 18.87 -5.39 8.34
C THR A 35 20.06 -5.42 7.40
N THR A 36 19.78 -5.59 6.11
CA THR A 36 20.72 -5.26 5.07
C THR A 36 21.16 -3.85 5.38
N THR A 37 22.43 -3.67 5.77
CA THR A 37 23.08 -2.37 5.94
C THR A 37 23.28 -1.70 4.57
N ALA A 38 22.37 -1.94 3.64
CA ALA A 38 22.35 -1.41 2.30
C ALA A 38 21.56 -0.11 2.35
N ALA A 39 22.13 0.95 1.81
CA ALA A 39 21.40 2.19 1.61
C ALA A 39 20.30 2.01 0.55
N CYS A 40 19.22 2.79 0.66
CA CYS A 40 18.21 2.89 -0.38
C CYS A 40 18.88 3.19 -1.72
N VAL A 41 18.64 2.37 -2.73
CA VAL A 41 19.26 2.51 -4.07
C VAL A 41 18.89 3.85 -4.72
N TRP A 42 17.71 4.38 -4.40
CA TRP A 42 17.17 5.56 -5.04
C TRP A 42 17.73 6.87 -4.48
N CYS A 43 17.67 7.05 -3.16
CA CYS A 43 18.04 8.30 -2.49
C CYS A 43 19.23 8.16 -1.52
N SER A 44 19.87 7.00 -1.46
CA SER A 44 20.98 6.67 -0.53
C SER A 44 20.65 6.81 0.96
N SER A 45 19.38 6.95 1.34
CA SER A 45 18.96 6.97 2.76
C SER A 45 19.28 5.63 3.45
N LEU A 46 19.70 5.70 4.71
CA LEU A 46 19.88 4.53 5.58
C LEU A 46 18.66 4.27 6.47
N SER A 47 17.66 5.17 6.46
CA SER A 47 16.48 5.08 7.32
C SER A 47 15.38 4.24 6.68
N ASP A 48 14.79 3.33 7.47
CA ASP A 48 13.67 2.43 7.08
C ASP A 48 13.90 1.73 5.72
N VAL A 49 15.10 1.18 5.53
CA VAL A 49 15.43 0.44 4.30
C VAL A 49 14.99 -1.01 4.42
N GLN A 50 14.21 -1.46 3.43
CA GLN A 50 13.75 -2.83 3.30
C GLN A 50 13.83 -3.24 1.82
N ASP A 51 13.86 -4.55 1.55
CA ASP A 51 13.80 -5.07 0.19
C ASP A 51 12.41 -4.81 -0.41
N TYR A 52 12.38 -4.13 -1.55
CA TYR A 52 11.17 -3.84 -2.31
C TYR A 52 11.47 -4.11 -3.79
N ARG A 53 10.71 -5.02 -4.42
CA ARG A 53 10.95 -5.48 -5.79
C ARG A 53 12.39 -5.98 -6.04
N ASN A 54 12.93 -6.72 -5.07
CA ASN A 54 14.30 -7.29 -5.08
C ASN A 54 15.43 -6.25 -4.98
N GLU A 55 15.15 -5.01 -4.58
CA GLU A 55 16.17 -3.99 -4.34
C GLU A 55 15.90 -3.23 -3.03
N PRO A 56 16.94 -2.74 -2.34
CA PRO A 56 16.74 -1.99 -1.10
C PRO A 56 16.13 -0.61 -1.38
N ARG A 57 15.02 -0.31 -0.70
CA ARG A 57 14.30 0.98 -0.75
C ARG A 57 13.95 1.46 0.65
N CYS A 58 14.02 2.77 0.88
CA CYS A 58 13.47 3.37 2.10
C CYS A 58 11.94 3.51 2.01
N GLY A 59 11.23 3.59 3.14
CA GLY A 59 9.77 3.81 3.22
C GLY A 59 9.23 4.84 2.23
N ARG A 60 9.78 6.07 2.24
CA ARG A 60 9.37 7.14 1.33
C ARG A 60 9.50 6.77 -0.16
N CYS A 61 10.58 6.10 -0.57
CA CYS A 61 10.73 5.73 -1.98
C CYS A 61 9.80 4.59 -2.37
N ARG A 62 9.49 3.67 -1.44
CA ARG A 62 8.51 2.59 -1.66
C ARG A 62 7.12 3.17 -1.91
N GLU A 63 6.67 4.09 -1.06
CA GLU A 63 5.37 4.75 -1.21
C GLU A 63 5.22 5.47 -2.56
N LEU A 64 6.25 6.20 -2.99
CA LEU A 64 6.23 6.87 -4.29
C LEU A 64 6.22 5.89 -5.46
N GLU A 65 6.96 4.78 -5.37
CA GLU A 65 6.94 3.71 -6.38
C GLU A 65 5.59 2.96 -6.40
N ASP A 66 4.96 2.78 -5.25
CA ASP A 66 3.63 2.18 -5.12
C ASP A 66 2.55 3.06 -5.77
N ILE A 67 2.57 4.39 -5.54
CA ILE A 67 1.65 5.34 -6.20
C ILE A 67 1.78 5.23 -7.73
N VAL A 68 3.00 5.21 -8.25
CA VAL A 68 3.24 5.06 -9.68
C VAL A 68 2.74 3.70 -10.20
N ALA A 69 2.92 2.64 -9.41
CA ALA A 69 2.47 1.30 -9.79
C ALA A 69 0.94 1.19 -9.83
N GLN A 70 0.26 1.72 -8.81
CA GLN A 70 -1.20 1.75 -8.72
C GLN A 70 -1.81 2.51 -9.89
N ALA A 71 -1.24 3.68 -10.25
CA ALA A 71 -1.71 4.44 -11.41
C ALA A 71 -1.49 3.68 -12.73
N ARG A 72 -0.38 2.93 -12.87
CA ARG A 72 -0.15 2.08 -14.06
C ARG A 72 -1.13 0.91 -14.12
N GLU A 73 -1.42 0.29 -12.99
CA GLU A 73 -2.40 -0.79 -12.89
C GLU A 73 -3.79 -0.31 -13.26
N PHE A 74 -4.24 0.82 -12.71
CA PHE A 74 -5.52 1.45 -13.07
C PHE A 74 -5.62 1.70 -14.58
N VAL A 75 -4.61 2.36 -15.16
CA VAL A 75 -4.57 2.63 -16.59
C VAL A 75 -4.60 1.34 -17.42
N SER A 76 -3.86 0.31 -17.00
CA SER A 76 -3.86 -0.99 -17.67
C SER A 76 -5.20 -1.71 -17.55
N PHE A 77 -5.84 -1.64 -16.38
CA PHE A 77 -7.10 -2.33 -16.07
C PHE A 77 -8.24 -1.78 -16.92
N TYR A 78 -8.30 -0.45 -17.09
CA TYR A 78 -9.33 0.21 -17.90
C TYR A 78 -8.96 0.39 -19.38
N GLY A 79 -7.81 -0.14 -19.83
CA GLY A 79 -7.35 -0.01 -21.22
C GLY A 79 -7.09 1.45 -21.64
N LEU A 80 -6.78 2.30 -20.67
CA LEU A 80 -6.57 3.73 -20.86
C LEU A 80 -5.20 4.02 -21.49
N ARG A 81 -5.01 5.27 -21.92
CA ARG A 81 -3.71 5.73 -22.39
C ARG A 81 -2.66 5.58 -21.27
N PRO A 82 -1.49 4.98 -21.55
CA PRO A 82 -0.37 4.88 -20.62
C PRO A 82 -0.02 6.22 -19.95
N LEU A 83 0.43 6.17 -18.69
CA LEU A 83 0.89 7.35 -17.97
C LEU A 83 1.94 8.11 -18.78
N GLY A 84 1.64 9.36 -19.10
CA GLY A 84 2.50 10.26 -19.86
C GLY A 84 2.56 11.64 -19.23
N GLY A 85 3.06 12.63 -19.95
CA GLY A 85 3.17 14.01 -19.45
C GLY A 85 1.86 14.78 -19.34
N SER A 86 0.76 14.27 -19.92
CA SER A 86 -0.55 14.90 -19.86
C SER A 86 -1.40 14.28 -18.75
N VAL A 87 -2.02 15.13 -17.94
CA VAL A 87 -2.94 14.77 -16.84
C VAL A 87 -4.39 15.10 -17.17
N GLU A 88 -4.67 15.59 -18.38
CA GLU A 88 -6.02 16.01 -18.77
C GLU A 88 -6.87 14.81 -19.15
N THR A 89 -7.91 14.56 -18.36
CA THR A 89 -8.97 13.59 -18.61
C THR A 89 -10.31 14.09 -18.11
N ASP A 90 -11.38 13.55 -18.71
CA ASP A 90 -12.76 13.88 -18.36
C ASP A 90 -13.26 13.15 -17.10
N ASP A 91 -12.55 12.09 -16.67
CA ASP A 91 -12.81 11.36 -15.43
C ASP A 91 -11.93 11.87 -14.28
N ASP A 92 -12.56 12.22 -13.15
CA ASP A 92 -11.88 12.81 -12.00
C ASP A 92 -11.00 11.81 -11.24
N GLU A 93 -11.43 10.55 -11.09
CA GLU A 93 -10.63 9.48 -10.45
C GLU A 93 -9.36 9.22 -11.25
N GLU A 94 -9.48 9.15 -12.58
CA GLU A 94 -8.36 9.02 -13.50
C GLU A 94 -7.41 10.23 -13.42
N ARG A 95 -7.95 11.45 -13.32
CA ARG A 95 -7.16 12.69 -13.19
C ARG A 95 -6.35 12.68 -11.90
N GLU A 96 -6.95 12.30 -10.77
CA GLU A 96 -6.27 12.20 -9.48
C GLU A 96 -5.07 11.23 -9.54
N LEU A 97 -5.26 10.05 -10.12
CA LEU A 97 -4.19 9.06 -10.28
C LEU A 97 -3.07 9.54 -11.20
N ARG A 98 -3.39 10.27 -12.28
CA ARG A 98 -2.37 10.85 -13.17
C ARG A 98 -1.56 11.94 -12.49
N VAL A 99 -2.22 12.82 -11.73
CA VAL A 99 -1.54 13.88 -10.96
C VAL A 99 -0.65 13.27 -9.89
N ALA A 100 -1.17 12.31 -9.11
CA ALA A 100 -0.41 11.61 -8.08
C ALA A 100 0.83 10.90 -8.66
N ALA A 101 0.68 10.19 -9.78
CA ALA A 101 1.82 9.55 -10.44
C ALA A 101 2.85 10.56 -10.95
N ARG A 102 2.42 11.67 -11.56
CA ARG A 102 3.31 12.74 -12.03
C ARG A 102 4.11 13.32 -10.88
N ASP A 103 3.45 13.64 -9.78
CA ASP A 103 4.07 14.25 -8.61
C ASP A 103 5.01 13.25 -7.91
N ALA A 104 4.63 11.97 -7.85
CA ALA A 104 5.50 10.91 -7.35
C ALA A 104 6.76 10.72 -8.21
N TYR A 105 6.65 10.76 -9.53
CA TYR A 105 7.82 10.76 -10.42
C TYR A 105 8.70 11.99 -10.20
N ALA A 106 8.10 13.18 -10.04
CA ALA A 106 8.85 14.40 -9.80
C ALA A 106 9.64 14.31 -8.49
N GLU A 107 9.02 13.80 -7.43
CA GLU A 107 9.68 13.56 -6.14
C GLU A 107 10.79 12.52 -6.24
N LEU A 108 10.51 11.37 -6.84
CA LEU A 108 11.53 10.35 -7.09
C LEU A 108 12.70 10.94 -7.88
N PHE A 109 12.45 11.70 -8.94
CA PHE A 109 13.52 12.32 -9.72
C PHE A 109 14.31 13.35 -8.91
N ARG A 110 13.66 14.14 -8.06
CA ARG A 110 14.30 15.11 -7.15
C ARG A 110 15.26 14.46 -6.17
N VAL A 111 14.88 13.34 -5.55
CA VAL A 111 15.67 12.68 -4.50
C VAL A 111 16.68 11.66 -5.04
N ARG A 112 16.76 11.49 -6.36
CA ARG A 112 17.60 10.47 -6.99
C ARG A 112 19.09 10.79 -6.82
N THR A 113 19.81 10.00 -6.05
CA THR A 113 21.24 10.19 -5.77
C THR A 113 22.15 9.56 -6.83
N LYS A 114 21.72 8.48 -7.48
CA LYS A 114 22.40 7.89 -8.64
C LYS A 114 21.72 8.29 -9.94
N ALA A 115 22.35 9.17 -10.71
CA ALA A 115 22.20 9.11 -12.15
C ALA A 115 22.60 7.68 -12.56
N PRO A 116 21.75 6.93 -13.29
CA PRO A 116 22.18 5.63 -13.78
C PRO A 116 23.45 5.87 -14.59
N ALA A 117 24.52 5.12 -14.32
CA ALA A 117 25.75 5.20 -15.10
C ALA A 117 25.32 5.27 -16.56
N SER A 118 25.61 6.39 -17.22
CA SER A 118 25.14 6.63 -18.57
C SER A 118 25.62 5.44 -19.37
N ARG A 119 24.70 4.63 -19.92
CA ARG A 119 25.07 3.73 -21.00
C ARG A 119 25.80 4.61 -21.99
N THR A 120 27.11 4.40 -22.12
CA THR A 120 27.95 5.03 -23.12
C THR A 120 27.12 5.16 -24.38
N LYS A 121 26.94 6.40 -24.82
CA LYS A 121 26.23 6.77 -26.05
C LYS A 121 26.86 6.00 -27.21
N SER A 122 26.44 4.78 -27.46
CA SER A 122 26.52 4.18 -28.78
C SER A 122 25.47 4.88 -29.60
N ARG A 123 25.86 6.04 -30.14
CA ARG A 123 25.21 6.78 -31.22
C ARG A 123 24.89 5.81 -32.35
N PRO A 124 23.63 5.44 -32.64
CA PRO A 124 23.30 5.04 -33.99
C PRO A 124 23.34 6.33 -34.82
N ALA A 125 24.26 6.35 -35.78
CA ALA A 125 24.28 7.38 -36.80
C ALA A 125 22.93 7.46 -37.51
N SER A 126 22.45 8.68 -37.70
CA SER A 126 21.75 9.16 -38.88
C SER A 126 20.71 8.21 -39.51
N ARG A 127 19.45 8.50 -39.21
CA ARG A 127 18.29 8.17 -40.04
C ARG A 127 18.49 8.73 -41.47
N PRO A 128 18.24 7.96 -42.55
CA PRO A 128 17.74 8.52 -43.80
C PRO A 128 16.22 8.39 -43.83
N ALA A 129 15.56 9.47 -44.24
CA ALA A 129 14.14 9.52 -44.49
C ALA A 129 13.80 9.01 -45.90
N ALA A 130 12.76 8.17 -45.96
CA ALA A 130 11.69 8.10 -46.95
C ALA A 130 12.01 7.98 -48.45
N HIS A 131 11.69 6.81 -49.03
CA HIS A 131 11.16 6.71 -50.40
C HIS A 131 10.03 5.65 -50.47
N THR A 132 8.81 6.13 -50.68
CA THR A 132 7.83 5.68 -51.69
C THR A 132 7.34 4.20 -51.70
N ALA A 133 6.07 3.98 -51.34
CA ALA A 133 5.22 2.82 -51.75
C ALA A 133 4.78 2.98 -53.23
N PRO A 134 4.26 1.97 -54.01
CA PRO A 134 3.10 1.13 -53.64
C PRO A 134 3.10 -0.29 -54.30
N PRO A 135 1.96 -0.98 -54.58
CA PRO A 135 1.49 -2.17 -53.85
C PRO A 135 1.47 -3.46 -54.71
N THR A 136 1.18 -4.64 -54.13
CA THR A 136 0.43 -5.74 -54.80
C THR A 136 0.10 -6.91 -53.87
N THR A 137 -1.20 -7.16 -53.72
CA THR A 137 -1.92 -8.46 -53.69
C THR A 137 -1.36 -9.64 -52.88
N SER A 138 -2.01 -9.94 -51.76
CA SER A 138 -2.04 -11.30 -51.19
C SER A 138 -3.41 -11.93 -51.47
N SER A 139 -3.44 -12.87 -52.42
CA SER A 139 -4.57 -13.76 -52.65
C SER A 139 -4.46 -14.99 -51.74
N ALA A 140 -5.65 -15.46 -51.35
CA ALA A 140 -5.92 -16.54 -50.42
C ALA A 140 -5.43 -17.93 -50.85
N SER A 141 -5.23 -18.79 -49.86
CA SER A 141 -5.56 -20.23 -49.78
C SER A 141 -5.02 -20.70 -48.42
N GLY A 142 -5.73 -21.38 -47.52
CA GLY A 142 -6.88 -22.26 -47.65
C GLY A 142 -6.51 -23.61 -47.01
N SER A 143 -7.45 -24.18 -46.23
CA SER A 143 -7.45 -25.55 -45.68
C SER A 143 -6.59 -25.77 -44.41
N SER A 144 -6.96 -26.51 -43.38
CA SER A 144 -8.11 -27.29 -42.87
C SER A 144 -7.66 -27.69 -41.43
N GLY A 145 -8.42 -28.00 -40.40
CA GLY A 145 -9.80 -28.45 -40.22
C GLY A 145 -9.81 -29.37 -38.98
N SER A 146 -10.74 -29.11 -38.05
CA SER A 146 -11.44 -30.05 -37.13
C SER A 146 -10.60 -30.82 -36.08
N THR A 147 -11.03 -31.13 -34.84
CA THR A 147 -12.30 -31.60 -34.23
C THR A 147 -12.20 -31.36 -32.70
N ALA A 148 -13.16 -30.77 -31.96
CA ALA A 148 -14.49 -31.21 -31.53
C ALA A 148 -14.55 -32.22 -30.34
N SER A 149 -15.45 -31.90 -29.41
CA SER A 149 -16.08 -32.70 -28.32
C SER A 149 -15.32 -32.87 -26.99
N GLY A 150 -15.95 -32.75 -25.81
CA GLY A 150 -17.37 -32.56 -25.51
C GLY A 150 -17.66 -32.46 -24.00
N SER A 151 -18.85 -31.91 -23.74
CA SER A 151 -19.64 -31.79 -22.51
C SER A 151 -19.65 -33.00 -21.55
N VAL A 152 -19.77 -32.76 -20.24
CA VAL A 152 -20.80 -33.35 -19.36
C VAL A 152 -20.93 -32.62 -18.02
N THR A 153 -22.15 -32.71 -17.48
CA THR A 153 -22.82 -31.90 -16.45
C THR A 153 -22.80 -32.54 -15.05
N GLY A 154 -22.72 -31.71 -13.99
CA GLY A 154 -23.41 -31.92 -12.68
C GLY A 154 -22.66 -32.62 -11.52
N PRO A 155 -23.24 -32.67 -10.29
CA PRO A 155 -23.39 -31.54 -9.36
C PRO A 155 -22.84 -31.78 -7.92
N SER A 156 -22.91 -30.70 -7.13
CA SER A 156 -22.50 -30.41 -5.73
C SER A 156 -22.86 -31.39 -4.58
N ARG A 157 -21.96 -31.53 -3.59
CA ARG A 157 -22.17 -31.43 -2.10
C ARG A 157 -20.85 -31.75 -1.37
N ALA A 158 -20.48 -31.23 -0.19
CA ALA A 158 -21.19 -30.46 0.82
C ALA A 158 -20.18 -29.68 1.68
N GLN A 159 -20.32 -28.36 1.68
CA GLN A 159 -19.79 -27.47 2.72
C GLN A 159 -20.78 -27.47 3.88
N ALA A 160 -20.43 -28.17 4.96
CA ALA A 160 -21.24 -28.28 6.17
C ALA A 160 -20.68 -27.39 7.28
N ARG A 161 -21.27 -26.21 7.45
CA ARG A 161 -21.61 -25.57 8.74
C ARG A 161 -22.26 -24.22 8.46
N ARG A 162 -23.56 -24.24 8.18
CA ARG A 162 -24.41 -23.05 8.35
C ARG A 162 -24.84 -23.05 9.81
N THR A 163 -24.29 -22.14 10.60
CA THR A 163 -25.07 -21.60 11.72
C THR A 163 -26.17 -20.76 11.09
N ASP A 164 -27.40 -21.15 11.36
CA ASP A 164 -28.61 -20.46 11.00
C ASP A 164 -28.64 -19.08 11.70
N THR A 165 -28.05 -18.10 11.04
CA THR A 165 -28.35 -16.69 11.27
C THR A 165 -28.96 -16.21 9.97
N SER A 166 -30.29 -16.04 9.95
CA SER A 166 -30.98 -15.37 8.84
C SER A 166 -30.16 -14.18 8.39
N GLN A 167 -29.66 -14.25 7.16
CA GLN A 167 -28.82 -13.20 6.62
C GLN A 167 -29.67 -11.92 6.59
N PRO A 168 -29.20 -10.80 7.18
CA PRO A 168 -29.97 -9.57 7.21
C PRO A 168 -30.26 -9.11 5.77
N SER A 169 -31.49 -8.64 5.53
CA SER A 169 -31.89 -8.12 4.23
C SER A 169 -31.04 -6.92 3.82
N HIS A 170 -30.97 -6.62 2.52
CA HIS A 170 -30.23 -5.47 2.02
C HIS A 170 -30.70 -4.14 2.65
N GLU A 171 -32.01 -3.99 2.87
CA GLU A 171 -32.60 -2.82 3.54
C GLU A 171 -32.16 -2.69 5.01
N GLU A 172 -32.09 -3.81 5.73
CA GLU A 172 -31.61 -3.84 7.11
C GLU A 172 -30.10 -3.54 7.20
N LEU A 173 -29.32 -4.05 6.24
CA LEU A 173 -27.90 -3.70 6.12
C LEU A 173 -27.69 -2.21 5.83
N ALA A 174 -28.49 -1.63 4.92
CA ALA A 174 -28.45 -0.19 4.62
C ALA A 174 -28.83 0.66 5.85
N ARG A 175 -29.87 0.25 6.59
CA ARG A 175 -30.27 0.94 7.84
C ARG A 175 -29.16 0.91 8.89
N ARG A 176 -28.49 -0.23 9.07
CA ARG A 176 -27.36 -0.36 10.00
C ARG A 176 -26.16 0.47 9.56
N ALA A 177 -25.88 0.54 8.25
CA ALA A 177 -24.83 1.40 7.71
C ALA A 177 -25.13 2.87 8.01
N GLN A 178 -26.38 3.31 7.81
CA GLN A 178 -26.79 4.68 8.13
C GLN A 178 -26.59 5.02 9.61
N VAL A 179 -27.02 4.12 10.51
CA VAL A 179 -26.82 4.31 11.96
C VAL A 179 -25.33 4.45 12.33
N LEU A 180 -24.44 3.67 11.70
CA LEU A 180 -23.00 3.78 11.92
C LEU A 180 -22.41 5.10 11.40
N LEU A 181 -22.94 5.62 10.28
CA LEU A 181 -22.54 6.93 9.76
C LEU A 181 -23.00 8.04 10.70
N ASP A 182 -24.23 7.99 11.20
CA ASP A 182 -24.75 8.95 12.18
C ASP A 182 -23.90 8.94 13.47
N GLN A 183 -23.54 7.75 13.97
CA GLN A 183 -22.63 7.60 15.11
C GLN A 183 -21.24 8.19 14.86
N LEU A 184 -20.70 8.06 13.64
CA LEU A 184 -19.43 8.70 13.29
C LEU A 184 -19.53 10.22 13.32
N THR A 185 -20.63 10.79 12.82
CA THR A 185 -20.84 12.24 12.85
C THR A 185 -20.97 12.78 14.27
N GLU A 186 -21.59 12.03 15.18
CA GLU A 186 -21.68 12.39 16.60
C GLU A 186 -20.29 12.37 17.27
N ILE A 187 -19.50 11.32 17.04
CA ILE A 187 -18.13 11.22 17.58
C ILE A 187 -17.23 12.36 17.06
N ASP A 188 -17.34 12.71 15.77
CA ASP A 188 -16.53 13.80 15.18
C ASP A 188 -16.97 15.18 15.73
N ALA A 189 -18.25 15.37 16.06
CA ALA A 189 -18.73 16.56 16.75
C ALA A 189 -18.21 16.65 18.20
N GLU A 190 -18.21 15.53 18.93
CA GLU A 190 -17.65 15.47 20.29
C GLU A 190 -16.14 15.70 20.30
N LEU A 191 -15.39 15.16 19.34
CA LEU A 191 -13.97 15.43 19.17
C LEU A 191 -13.70 16.92 18.99
N SER A 192 -14.45 17.57 18.09
CA SER A 192 -14.35 19.01 17.84
C SER A 192 -14.66 19.84 19.10
N ALA A 193 -15.62 19.41 19.92
CA ALA A 193 -15.96 20.07 21.18
C ALA A 193 -14.89 19.89 22.28
N VAL A 194 -14.14 18.79 22.24
CA VAL A 194 -13.09 18.47 23.23
C VAL A 194 -11.73 19.07 22.86
N GLU A 195 -11.46 19.35 21.57
CA GLU A 195 -10.19 19.94 21.11
C GLU A 195 -9.87 21.31 21.75
N GLY A 196 -10.90 22.10 22.09
CA GLY A 196 -10.74 23.37 22.81
C GLY A 196 -10.58 23.25 24.32
N GLN A 197 -10.76 22.05 24.89
CA GLN A 197 -10.70 21.81 26.33
C GLN A 197 -9.28 21.41 26.75
N SER A 198 -8.70 22.15 27.68
CA SER A 198 -7.38 21.85 28.23
C SER A 198 -7.50 21.04 29.52
N GLY A 199 -6.66 20.01 29.67
CA GLY A 199 -6.60 19.18 30.88
C GLY A 199 -6.40 17.69 30.61
N LEU A 200 -6.00 16.96 31.65
CA LEU A 200 -5.77 15.51 31.57
C LEU A 200 -7.04 14.73 31.23
N SER A 201 -8.19 15.16 31.76
CA SER A 201 -9.49 14.55 31.46
C SER A 201 -9.93 14.77 30.00
N ALA A 202 -9.67 15.96 29.44
CA ALA A 202 -9.93 16.25 28.03
C ALA A 202 -9.04 15.40 27.11
N ARG A 203 -7.76 15.23 27.46
CA ARG A 203 -6.83 14.35 26.72
C ARG A 203 -7.28 12.88 26.76
N ALA A 204 -7.71 12.38 27.92
CA ALA A 204 -8.23 11.02 28.04
C ALA A 204 -9.50 10.80 27.21
N LYS A 205 -10.43 11.77 27.22
CA LYS A 205 -11.63 11.74 26.37
C LYS A 205 -11.29 11.75 24.88
N LEU A 206 -10.33 12.57 24.46
CA LEU A 206 -9.86 12.62 23.07
C LEU A 206 -9.31 11.26 22.63
N THR A 207 -8.49 10.61 23.46
CA THR A 207 -7.96 9.27 23.17
C THR A 207 -9.05 8.19 23.10
N ASP A 208 -10.06 8.25 23.97
CA ASP A 208 -11.20 7.33 23.96
C ASP A 208 -12.08 7.51 22.71
N LEU A 209 -12.41 8.76 22.37
CA LEU A 209 -13.18 9.10 21.17
C LEU A 209 -12.45 8.73 19.88
N THR A 210 -11.13 8.95 19.83
CA THR A 210 -10.30 8.51 18.70
C THR A 210 -10.29 6.98 18.56
N SER A 211 -10.22 6.27 19.68
CA SER A 211 -10.30 4.80 19.70
C SER A 211 -11.67 4.31 19.22
N LYS A 212 -12.75 4.93 19.69
CA LYS A 212 -14.13 4.66 19.25
C LYS A 212 -14.31 4.89 17.75
N ARG A 213 -13.86 6.05 17.23
CA ARG A 213 -13.86 6.36 15.79
C ARG A 213 -13.17 5.26 14.97
N SER A 214 -11.97 4.84 15.40
CA SER A 214 -11.23 3.77 14.72
C SER A 214 -11.94 2.41 14.75
N SER A 215 -12.72 2.14 15.80
CA SER A 215 -13.49 0.90 15.95
C SER A 215 -14.73 0.92 15.05
N VAL A 216 -15.44 2.05 15.01
CA VAL A 216 -16.63 2.21 14.16
C VAL A 216 -16.24 2.11 12.69
N LEU A 217 -15.14 2.75 12.25
CA LEU A 217 -14.62 2.68 10.88
C LEU A 217 -14.18 1.27 10.42
N ARG A 218 -13.93 0.33 11.33
CA ARG A 218 -13.65 -1.08 10.98
C ARG A 218 -14.92 -1.90 10.68
N THR A 219 -16.06 -1.47 11.20
CA THR A 219 -17.37 -2.12 11.01
C THR A 219 -17.93 -2.04 9.58
N PRO A 220 -17.84 -0.91 8.82
CA PRO A 220 -18.38 -0.83 7.46
C PRO A 220 -17.72 -1.81 6.48
N ALA A 221 -16.43 -2.09 6.63
CA ALA A 221 -15.75 -3.10 5.81
C ALA A 221 -16.34 -4.51 6.00
N ALA A 222 -16.78 -4.84 7.22
CA ALA A 222 -17.47 -6.10 7.50
C ALA A 222 -18.91 -6.12 6.92
N LEU A 223 -19.60 -4.97 6.92
CA LEU A 223 -20.93 -4.84 6.33
C LEU A 223 -20.92 -4.91 4.80
N GLU A 224 -19.93 -4.32 4.14
CA GLU A 224 -19.77 -4.41 2.68
C GLU A 224 -19.51 -5.86 2.24
N LYS A 225 -18.72 -6.60 3.02
CA LYS A 225 -18.51 -8.03 2.78
C LYS A 225 -19.82 -8.83 2.93
N ALA A 226 -20.64 -8.47 3.91
CA ALA A 226 -21.95 -9.10 4.12
C ALA A 226 -22.96 -8.73 3.01
N SER A 227 -22.92 -7.51 2.47
CA SER A 227 -23.81 -7.07 1.39
C SER A 227 -23.49 -7.77 0.07
N ARG A 228 -22.20 -7.90 -0.29
CA ARG A 228 -21.74 -8.66 -1.47
C ARG A 228 -22.13 -10.14 -1.39
N ALA A 229 -22.09 -10.71 -0.19
CA ALA A 229 -22.53 -12.09 0.04
C ALA A 229 -24.05 -12.26 -0.08
N ALA A 230 -24.85 -11.21 0.18
CA ALA A 230 -26.31 -11.25 0.06
C ALA A 230 -26.79 -11.07 -1.39
N THR A 231 -26.10 -10.26 -2.20
CA THR A 231 -26.42 -10.05 -3.62
C THR A 231 -25.92 -11.18 -4.52
N GLY A 232 -24.80 -11.83 -4.18
CA GLY A 232 -24.25 -12.97 -4.92
C GLY A 232 -25.05 -14.27 -4.83
N THR A 233 -25.99 -14.38 -3.89
CA THR A 233 -26.82 -15.59 -3.70
C THR A 233 -28.15 -15.58 -4.45
N HIS A 234 -28.48 -14.51 -5.19
CA HIS A 234 -29.76 -14.34 -5.91
C HIS A 234 -29.65 -14.56 -7.43
N SER A 235 -28.74 -15.45 -7.86
CA SER A 235 -28.66 -15.93 -9.25
C SER A 235 -28.61 -17.46 -9.26
N HIS A 236 -29.79 -18.08 -9.25
CA HIS A 236 -30.00 -19.47 -9.64
C HIS A 236 -31.47 -19.74 -9.96
#